data_AF-A0A9X3PVQ1-F1
#
_entry.id   AF-A0A9X3PVQ1-F1
#
_cell.length_a   1.000
_cell.length_b   1.000
_cell.length_c   1.000
_cell.angle_alpha   90.00
_cell.angle_beta   90.00
_cell.angle_gamma   90.00
#
_symmetry.space_group_name_H-M   'P 1'
#
loop_
_entity.id
_entity.type
_entity.pdbx_description
1 polymer ?
#
loop_
_entity_poly.entity_id
_entity_poly.type
_entity_poly.pdbx_seq_one_letter_code
_entity_poly.pdbx_strand_id
1 'polypeptide(L)'
;MTVFPFRRPYLGLSIGAGMLGLAEVRRDWRQGRGRRILEQLAEVWARLPVRKDFPELILAVSDMARKDRLAIPGMNYQFDDVEGDLALQASINFRVVGKYAAIRRFIHRIETASPYLLVEGLDATRKVGSARTSSQKPSTHVVFNVRVVTFLKLELLQGAARV
;
A
#
# COMPACT_ATOMS: atom_id res chain seq x y z
N MET A 1 -30.16 18.90 5.25
CA MET A 1 -29.26 18.70 4.09
C MET A 1 -28.33 19.90 4.07
N THR A 2 -27.11 19.77 4.57
CA THR A 2 -26.17 20.90 4.72
C THR A 2 -24.78 20.46 4.32
N VAL A 3 -24.36 20.94 3.15
CA VAL A 3 -23.01 20.87 2.61
C VAL A 3 -22.25 22.06 3.17
N PHE A 4 -21.11 21.84 3.83
CA PHE A 4 -20.19 22.90 4.23
C PHE A 4 -18.90 22.81 3.39
N PRO A 5 -18.49 23.91 2.73
CA PRO A 5 -17.26 23.97 1.94
C PRO A 5 -16.06 24.32 2.86
N PHE A 6 -15.00 23.52 2.82
CA PHE A 6 -13.76 23.86 3.54
C PHE A 6 -12.81 24.65 2.63
N ARG A 7 -12.85 25.97 2.80
CA ARG A 7 -11.94 26.96 2.23
C ARG A 7 -10.68 27.00 3.11
N ARG A 8 -9.49 26.75 2.55
CA ARG A 8 -8.20 26.90 3.27
C ARG A 8 -7.89 28.40 3.46
N PRO A 9 -7.55 28.87 4.68
CA PRO A 9 -6.83 30.12 4.84
C PRO A 9 -5.32 29.85 4.87
N TYR A 10 -4.59 30.57 4.01
CA TYR A 10 -3.17 30.81 4.19
C TYR A 10 -3.00 31.78 5.36
N LEU A 11 -2.28 31.37 6.39
CA LEU A 11 -1.68 32.26 7.38
C LEU A 11 -0.18 32.06 7.30
N GLY A 12 0.49 33.03 6.68
CA GLY A 12 1.92 33.19 6.81
C GLY A 12 2.24 33.45 8.28
N LEU A 13 3.14 32.65 8.84
CA LEU A 13 3.77 32.95 10.11
C LEU A 13 5.27 33.07 9.91
N SER A 14 5.72 34.28 10.18
CA SER A 14 7.09 34.75 10.24
C SER A 14 7.99 33.80 11.05
N ILE A 15 9.19 33.55 10.52
CA ILE A 15 10.28 32.89 11.21
C ILE A 15 10.84 33.88 12.25
N GLY A 16 10.51 33.65 13.52
CA GLY A 16 11.09 34.33 14.68
C GLY A 16 11.44 33.31 15.75
N ALA A 17 12.73 33.12 15.99
CA ALA A 17 13.32 32.08 16.83
C ALA A 17 12.86 32.15 18.31
N GLY A 18 12.69 30.98 18.94
CA GLY A 18 12.35 30.87 20.35
C GLY A 18 12.62 29.48 20.94
N MET A 19 13.84 28.96 20.78
CA MET A 19 14.59 28.23 21.83
C MET A 19 13.84 27.32 22.83
N LEU A 20 12.90 26.46 22.43
CA LEU A 20 12.24 25.55 23.40
C LEU A 20 11.84 24.17 22.86
N GLY A 21 12.50 23.71 21.79
CA GLY A 21 12.26 22.37 21.21
C GLY A 21 13.53 21.58 20.83
N LEU A 22 14.72 22.15 20.99
CA LEU A 22 15.98 21.50 20.56
C LEU A 22 16.68 20.72 21.69
N ALA A 23 16.25 20.85 22.95
CA ALA A 23 16.83 20.11 24.07
C ALA A 23 16.21 18.71 24.27
N GLU A 24 14.96 18.50 23.83
CA GLU A 24 14.26 17.21 23.93
C GLU A 24 14.81 16.22 22.90
N VAL A 25 14.96 16.66 21.64
CA VAL A 25 15.49 15.83 20.54
C VAL A 25 16.96 15.45 20.78
N ARG A 26 17.74 16.24 21.52
CA ARG A 26 19.16 15.96 21.82
C ARG A 26 19.39 15.01 23.00
N ARG A 27 18.38 14.75 23.85
CA ARG A 27 18.52 13.84 25.00
C ARG A 27 18.37 12.36 24.61
N ASP A 28 17.65 12.05 23.53
CA ASP A 28 17.39 10.67 23.13
C ASP A 28 18.58 9.98 22.42
N TRP A 29 19.50 10.76 21.85
CA TRP A 29 20.73 10.26 21.20
C TRP A 29 21.76 9.66 22.18
N ARG A 30 21.65 9.91 23.49
CA ARG A 30 22.61 9.39 24.50
C ARG A 30 22.32 7.97 24.99
N GLN A 31 21.15 7.39 24.68
CA GLN A 31 20.76 6.08 25.21
C GLN A 31 20.78 4.95 24.16
N GLY A 32 21.62 5.00 23.12
CA GLY A 32 21.76 3.89 22.15
C GLY A 32 20.49 3.51 21.36
N ARG A 33 19.33 4.11 21.66
CA ARG A 33 18.02 3.86 21.03
C ARG A 33 18.01 4.34 19.59
N GLY A 34 18.61 5.50 19.31
CA GLY A 34 18.78 5.99 17.93
C GLY A 34 19.59 5.03 17.06
N ARG A 35 20.68 4.46 17.60
CA ARG A 35 21.50 3.49 16.86
C ARG A 35 20.73 2.20 16.55
N ARG A 36 19.96 1.68 17.51
CA ARG A 36 19.10 0.50 17.28
C ARG A 36 18.01 0.74 16.24
N ILE A 37 17.37 1.91 16.24
CA ILE A 37 16.36 2.27 15.24
C ILE A 37 16.99 2.33 13.83
N LEU A 38 18.18 2.90 13.71
CA LEU A 38 18.91 2.94 12.44
C LEU A 38 19.34 1.54 11.97
N GLU A 39 19.79 0.68 12.88
CA GLU A 39 20.13 -0.73 12.59
C GLU A 39 18.88 -1.52 12.12
N GLN A 40 17.73 -1.35 12.80
CA GLN A 40 16.46 -1.96 12.40
C GLN A 40 15.96 -1.45 11.06
N LEU A 41 16.11 -0.15 10.80
CA LEU A 41 15.73 0.45 9.52
C LEU A 41 16.61 -0.07 8.37
N ALA A 42 17.92 -0.20 8.61
CA ALA A 42 18.85 -0.79 7.64
C ALA A 42 18.51 -2.27 7.34
N GLU A 43 18.12 -3.04 8.37
CA GLU A 43 17.69 -4.43 8.19
C GLU A 43 16.40 -4.53 7.37
N VAL A 44 15.43 -3.64 7.61
CA VAL A 44 14.20 -3.53 6.83
C VAL A 44 14.50 -3.16 5.38
N TRP A 45 15.37 -2.17 5.15
CA TRP A 45 15.76 -1.74 3.81
C TRP A 45 16.53 -2.81 3.04
N ALA A 46 17.39 -3.58 3.70
CA ALA A 46 18.13 -4.67 3.06
C ALA A 46 17.21 -5.79 2.52
N ARG A 47 16.00 -5.91 3.06
CA ARG A 47 14.99 -6.92 2.69
C ARG A 47 13.95 -6.41 1.70
N LEU A 48 13.97 -5.12 1.34
CA LEU A 48 13.04 -4.59 0.34
C LEU A 48 13.31 -5.24 -1.02
N PRO A 49 12.25 -5.64 -1.75
CA PRO A 49 12.41 -6.20 -3.09
C PRO A 49 12.96 -5.14 -4.06
N VAL A 50 13.61 -5.61 -5.12
CA VAL A 50 14.06 -4.73 -6.21
C VAL A 50 13.01 -4.69 -7.31
N ARG A 51 13.10 -3.67 -8.18
CA ARG A 51 12.07 -3.43 -9.22
C ARG A 51 11.84 -4.62 -10.15
N LYS A 52 12.86 -5.42 -10.43
CA LYS A 52 12.76 -6.63 -11.27
C LYS A 52 11.91 -7.75 -10.65
N ASP A 53 11.71 -7.74 -9.32
CA ASP A 53 10.93 -8.76 -8.62
C ASP A 53 9.42 -8.41 -8.61
N PHE A 54 9.07 -7.17 -8.98
CA PHE A 54 7.69 -6.68 -8.95
C PHE A 54 6.72 -7.44 -9.88
N PRO A 55 7.11 -7.86 -11.11
CA PRO A 55 6.25 -8.71 -11.95
C PRO A 55 5.90 -10.06 -11.30
N GLU A 56 6.83 -10.67 -10.55
CA GLU A 56 6.56 -11.94 -9.86
C GLU A 56 5.51 -11.76 -8.77
N LEU A 57 5.52 -10.61 -8.09
CA LEU A 57 4.50 -10.25 -7.11
C LEU A 57 3.11 -10.15 -7.74
N ILE A 58 3.00 -9.51 -8.91
CA ILE A 58 1.75 -9.39 -9.67
C ILE A 58 1.18 -10.77 -10.03
N LEU A 59 2.05 -11.66 -10.49
CA LEU A 59 1.68 -13.04 -10.83
C LEU A 59 1.23 -13.81 -9.58
N ALA A 60 1.97 -13.70 -8.47
CA ALA A 60 1.63 -14.35 -7.21
C ALA A 60 0.25 -13.91 -6.69
N VAL A 61 -0.07 -12.61 -6.75
CA VAL A 61 -1.40 -12.07 -6.39
C VAL A 61 -2.49 -12.64 -7.30
N SER A 62 -2.24 -12.69 -8.60
CA SER A 62 -3.19 -13.22 -9.58
C SER A 62 -3.46 -14.71 -9.38
N ASP A 63 -2.43 -15.51 -9.11
CA ASP A 63 -2.57 -16.94 -8.85
C ASP A 63 -3.24 -17.23 -7.51
N MET A 64 -2.99 -16.39 -6.50
CA MET A 64 -3.70 -16.47 -5.23
C MET A 64 -5.22 -16.24 -5.42
N ALA A 65 -5.60 -15.26 -6.22
CA ALA A 65 -7.00 -15.00 -6.54
C ALA A 65 -7.65 -16.18 -7.28
N ARG A 66 -6.94 -16.77 -8.25
CA ARG A 66 -7.38 -17.96 -8.99
C ARG A 66 -7.62 -19.15 -8.06
N LYS A 67 -6.71 -19.41 -7.12
CA LYS A 67 -6.86 -20.49 -6.10
C LYS A 67 -8.14 -20.32 -5.28
N ASP A 68 -8.57 -19.08 -5.04
CA ASP A 68 -9.82 -18.75 -4.33
C ASP A 68 -11.07 -18.71 -5.22
N ARG A 69 -10.94 -19.02 -6.50
CA ARG A 69 -12.01 -18.90 -7.51
C ARG A 69 -12.55 -17.47 -7.59
N LEU A 70 -11.66 -16.49 -7.44
CA LEU A 70 -11.96 -15.08 -7.61
C LEU A 70 -11.59 -14.65 -9.03
N ALA A 71 -12.42 -13.77 -9.61
CA ALA A 71 -12.13 -13.18 -10.91
C ALA A 71 -11.47 -11.81 -10.72
N ILE A 72 -10.34 -11.59 -11.38
CA ILE A 72 -9.69 -10.28 -11.51
C ILE A 72 -9.80 -9.86 -12.98
N PRO A 73 -10.76 -8.99 -13.35
CA PRO A 73 -10.96 -8.60 -14.75
C PRO A 73 -9.80 -7.77 -15.32
N GLY A 74 -9.02 -7.12 -14.45
CA GLY A 74 -7.89 -6.29 -14.84
C GLY A 74 -7.14 -5.79 -13.62
N MET A 75 -5.87 -5.45 -13.85
CA MET A 75 -4.93 -4.93 -12.87
C MET A 75 -4.12 -3.81 -13.51
N ASN A 76 -3.97 -2.70 -12.80
CA ASN A 76 -3.14 -1.57 -13.20
C ASN A 76 -2.02 -1.39 -12.18
N TYR A 77 -0.84 -0.96 -12.64
CA TYR A 77 0.32 -0.74 -11.78
C TYR A 77 0.96 0.61 -12.06
N GLN A 78 1.48 1.23 -11.01
CA GLN A 78 2.14 2.54 -11.08
C GLN A 78 3.36 2.54 -10.16
N PHE A 79 4.37 3.33 -10.54
CA PHE A 79 5.55 3.58 -9.73
C PHE A 79 5.60 5.06 -9.42
N ASP A 80 5.68 5.39 -8.14
CA ASP A 80 5.71 6.75 -7.62
C ASP A 80 7.01 6.93 -6.82
N ASP A 81 7.69 8.05 -7.02
CA ASP A 81 8.85 8.40 -6.21
C ASP A 81 8.38 8.84 -4.82
N VAL A 82 8.99 8.28 -3.77
CA VAL A 82 8.69 8.66 -2.39
C VAL A 82 9.53 9.87 -2.03
N GLU A 83 8.90 10.85 -1.36
CA GLU A 83 9.56 12.06 -0.89
C GLU A 83 10.83 11.71 -0.08
N GLY A 84 11.99 12.13 -0.61
CA GLY A 84 13.31 11.87 -0.02
C GLY A 84 14.21 10.87 -0.76
N ASP A 85 13.83 10.36 -1.94
CA ASP A 85 14.64 9.46 -2.78
C ASP A 85 15.14 8.19 -2.05
N LEU A 86 14.43 7.76 -1.00
CA LEU A 86 14.84 6.60 -0.19
C LEU A 86 14.33 5.27 -0.75
N ALA A 87 13.20 5.30 -1.47
CA ALA A 87 12.55 4.13 -2.04
C ALA A 87 11.62 4.52 -3.19
N LEU A 88 11.35 3.57 -4.07
CA LEU A 88 10.32 3.69 -5.09
C LEU A 88 9.05 3.02 -4.57
N GLN A 89 7.93 3.74 -4.51
CA GLN A 89 6.64 3.14 -4.17
C GLN A 89 6.04 2.51 -5.41
N ALA A 90 5.64 1.25 -5.33
CA ALA A 90 4.91 0.57 -6.39
C ALA A 90 3.49 0.28 -5.90
N SER A 91 2.50 0.71 -6.68
CA SER A 91 1.09 0.46 -6.39
C SER A 91 0.46 -0.46 -7.41
N ILE A 92 -0.44 -1.33 -6.95
CA ILE A 92 -1.20 -2.28 -7.73
C ILE A 92 -2.69 -2.03 -7.43
N ASN A 93 -3.44 -1.64 -8.44
CA ASN A 93 -4.87 -1.39 -8.36
C ASN A 93 -5.60 -2.47 -9.16
N PHE A 94 -6.53 -3.18 -8.54
CA PHE A 94 -7.29 -4.20 -9.23
C PHE A 94 -8.69 -4.37 -8.67
N ARG A 95 -9.56 -4.92 -9.52
CA ARG A 95 -10.94 -5.27 -9.16
C ARG A 95 -11.04 -6.77 -8.94
N VAL A 96 -11.64 -7.18 -7.83
CA VAL A 96 -11.90 -8.59 -7.51
C VAL A 96 -13.40 -8.84 -7.46
N VAL A 97 -13.87 -9.90 -8.12
CA VAL A 97 -15.27 -10.31 -8.13
C VAL A 97 -15.38 -11.74 -7.62
N GLY A 98 -16.30 -11.97 -6.67
CA GLY A 98 -16.51 -13.30 -6.11
C GLY A 98 -17.44 -13.31 -4.91
N LYS A 99 -17.52 -14.46 -4.25
CA LYS A 99 -18.24 -14.59 -2.97
C LYS A 99 -17.48 -13.80 -1.89
N TYR A 100 -18.20 -13.05 -1.06
CA TYR A 100 -17.60 -12.24 0.01
C TYR A 100 -16.61 -13.04 0.89
N ALA A 101 -16.98 -14.25 1.31
CA ALA A 101 -16.11 -15.09 2.14
C ALA A 101 -14.78 -15.47 1.45
N ALA A 102 -14.78 -15.63 0.12
CA ALA A 102 -13.56 -15.91 -0.63
C ALA A 102 -12.69 -14.65 -0.74
N ILE A 103 -13.30 -13.49 -1.01
CA ILE A 103 -12.59 -12.20 -1.06
C ILE A 103 -11.95 -11.86 0.29
N ARG A 104 -12.66 -12.08 1.41
CA ARG A 104 -12.12 -11.85 2.75
C ARG A 104 -10.86 -12.70 3.02
N ARG A 105 -10.88 -13.99 2.65
CA ARG A 105 -9.70 -14.86 2.81
C ARG A 105 -8.54 -14.44 1.91
N PHE A 106 -8.85 -14.00 0.69
CA PHE A 106 -7.87 -13.51 -0.26
C PHE A 106 -7.16 -12.25 0.25
N ILE A 107 -7.91 -11.25 0.74
CA ILE A 107 -7.34 -10.03 1.34
C ILE A 107 -6.44 -10.38 2.53
N HIS A 108 -6.93 -11.24 3.43
CA HIS A 108 -6.13 -11.67 4.57
C HIS A 108 -4.83 -12.35 4.13
N ARG A 109 -4.86 -13.20 3.10
CA ARG A 109 -3.63 -13.82 2.59
C ARG A 109 -2.66 -12.80 2.02
N ILE A 110 -3.16 -11.82 1.27
CA ILE A 110 -2.36 -10.70 0.76
C ILE A 110 -1.65 -9.98 1.91
N GLU A 111 -2.39 -9.61 2.96
CA GLU A 111 -1.84 -8.92 4.15
C GLU A 111 -0.79 -9.76 4.90
N THR A 112 -0.92 -11.09 4.86
CA THR A 112 0.05 -12.00 5.51
C THR A 112 1.17 -12.51 4.61
N ALA A 113 1.12 -12.25 3.30
CA ALA A 113 2.03 -12.86 2.32
C ALA A 113 3.43 -12.23 2.36
N SER A 114 3.52 -10.94 2.64
CA SER A 114 4.79 -10.22 2.73
C SER A 114 4.67 -9.06 3.71
N PRO A 115 5.67 -8.84 4.58
CA PRO A 115 5.66 -7.73 5.53
C PRO A 115 5.71 -6.34 4.85
N TYR A 116 6.04 -6.27 3.55
CA TYR A 116 6.17 -5.02 2.80
C TYR A 116 5.00 -4.73 1.88
N LEU A 117 3.98 -5.59 1.89
CA LEU A 117 2.80 -5.46 1.06
C LEU A 117 1.64 -4.92 1.90
N LEU A 118 1.20 -3.71 1.59
CA LEU A 118 0.20 -2.99 2.36
C LEU A 118 -1.08 -2.84 1.52
N VAL A 119 -2.23 -3.08 2.13
CA VAL A 119 -3.53 -2.75 1.52
C VAL A 119 -3.90 -1.34 1.95
N GLU A 120 -3.85 -0.38 1.02
CA GLU A 120 -4.15 1.03 1.30
C GLU A 120 -5.60 1.42 1.03
N GLY A 121 -6.29 0.68 0.16
CA GLY A 121 -7.64 1.02 -0.26
C GLY A 121 -8.48 -0.21 -0.50
N LEU A 122 -9.70 -0.21 0.03
CA LEU A 122 -10.65 -1.31 -0.10
C LEU A 122 -12.09 -0.78 -0.22
N ASP A 123 -12.61 -0.73 -1.44
CA ASP A 123 -13.98 -0.30 -1.71
C ASP A 123 -14.85 -1.48 -2.13
N ALA A 124 -15.93 -1.72 -1.38
CA ALA A 124 -16.85 -2.83 -1.61
C ALA A 124 -18.16 -2.36 -2.24
N THR A 125 -18.55 -3.00 -3.35
CA THR A 125 -19.87 -2.82 -3.96
C THR A 125 -20.57 -4.16 -4.12
N ARG A 126 -21.88 -4.19 -3.89
CA ARG A 126 -22.68 -5.41 -4.05
C ARG A 126 -23.06 -5.56 -5.53
N LYS A 127 -22.83 -6.74 -6.11
CA LYS A 127 -23.37 -7.07 -7.43
C LYS A 127 -24.83 -7.48 -7.24
N VAL A 128 -25.77 -6.58 -7.55
CA VAL A 128 -27.21 -6.91 -7.52
C VAL A 128 -27.51 -7.73 -8.77
N GLY A 129 -27.84 -9.02 -8.59
CA GLY A 129 -28.34 -9.86 -9.67
C GLY A 129 -29.81 -9.54 -9.94
N SER A 130 -30.17 -9.31 -11.20
CA SER A 130 -31.56 -9.18 -11.65
C SER A 130 -32.33 -10.48 -11.39
N ALA A 131 -33.57 -10.30 -10.91
CA ALA A 131 -34.67 -11.26 -10.82
C ALA A 131 -34.49 -12.53 -9.98
N ARG A 132 -35.42 -12.68 -9.03
CA ARG A 132 -35.61 -13.82 -8.15
C ARG A 132 -36.32 -14.94 -8.91
N THR A 133 -35.77 -16.15 -8.86
CA THR A 133 -36.56 -17.37 -9.09
C THR A 133 -36.40 -18.25 -7.86
N SER A 134 -37.53 -18.64 -7.29
CA SER A 134 -37.69 -19.31 -6.00
C SER A 134 -37.03 -20.69 -5.98
N SER A 135 -35.86 -20.81 -5.34
CA SER A 135 -35.31 -22.03 -4.68
C SER A 135 -33.81 -21.94 -4.40
N GLN A 136 -33.09 -20.95 -4.93
CA GLN A 136 -31.64 -20.88 -4.81
C GLN A 136 -31.18 -19.80 -3.82
N LYS A 137 -30.46 -20.21 -2.76
CA LYS A 137 -29.82 -19.31 -1.78
C LYS A 137 -29.07 -18.19 -2.53
N PRO A 138 -29.33 -16.90 -2.26
CA PRO A 138 -28.74 -15.82 -3.04
C PRO A 138 -27.22 -15.90 -2.94
N SER A 139 -26.56 -16.22 -4.04
CA SER A 139 -25.10 -16.14 -4.10
C SER A 139 -24.72 -14.67 -4.15
N THR A 140 -24.47 -14.06 -2.99
CA THR A 140 -24.05 -12.67 -2.87
C THR A 140 -22.63 -12.51 -3.42
N HIS A 141 -22.54 -12.28 -4.72
CA HIS A 141 -21.31 -11.81 -5.34
C HIS A 141 -21.11 -10.34 -5.00
N VAL A 142 -19.90 -10.03 -4.60
CA VAL A 142 -19.47 -8.67 -4.29
C VAL A 142 -18.26 -8.34 -5.14
N VAL A 143 -18.10 -7.06 -5.40
CA VAL A 143 -17.02 -6.50 -6.19
C VAL A 143 -16.21 -5.62 -5.25
N PHE A 144 -14.91 -5.87 -5.18
CA PHE A 144 -13.97 -5.10 -4.39
C PHE A 144 -12.99 -4.40 -5.31
N ASN A 145 -12.78 -3.10 -5.14
CA ASN A 145 -11.62 -2.42 -5.70
C ASN A 145 -10.55 -2.38 -4.60
N VAL A 146 -9.38 -2.91 -4.91
CA VAL A 146 -8.28 -3.08 -3.97
C VAL A 146 -7.08 -2.30 -4.47
N ARG A 147 -6.50 -1.46 -3.60
CA ARG A 147 -5.20 -0.82 -3.80
C ARG A 147 -4.19 -1.43 -2.85
N VAL A 148 -3.19 -2.06 -3.44
CA VAL A 148 -2.04 -2.64 -2.73
C VAL A 148 -0.81 -1.82 -3.06
N VAL A 149 0.06 -1.59 -2.08
CA VAL A 149 1.34 -0.92 -2.29
C VAL A 149 2.48 -1.75 -1.71
N THR A 150 3.64 -1.58 -2.30
CA THR A 150 4.92 -2.08 -1.78
C THR A 150 5.99 -1.04 -2.02
N PHE A 151 7.01 -1.05 -1.17
CA PHE A 151 8.20 -0.23 -1.36
C PHE A 151 9.29 -1.07 -2.01
N LEU A 152 9.95 -0.49 -3.00
CA LEU A 152 11.03 -1.10 -3.75
C LEU A 152 12.32 -0.36 -3.44
N LYS A 153 13.41 -1.10 -3.42
CA LYS A 153 14.75 -0.52 -3.31
C LYS A 153 15.00 0.40 -4.50
N LEU A 154 15.44 1.63 -4.23
CA LEU A 154 15.85 2.54 -5.28
C LEU A 154 17.16 2.03 -5.89
N GLU A 155 17.13 1.69 -7.17
CA GLU A 155 18.33 1.43 -7.97
C GLU A 155 18.99 2.79 -8.22
N LEU A 156 19.73 3.31 -7.22
CA LEU A 156 20.58 4.48 -7.42
C LEU A 156 21.50 4.17 -8.59
N LEU A 157 21.28 4.89 -9.70
CA LEU A 157 21.96 4.82 -10.99
C LEU A 157 23.33 4.13 -10.91
N GLN A 158 23.37 2.82 -11.18
CA GLN A 158 24.61 2.12 -11.54
C GLN A 158 25.15 2.54 -12.92
N GLY A 159 24.64 3.64 -13.50
CA GLY A 159 25.06 4.21 -14.78
C GLY A 159 26.17 5.26 -14.70
N ALA A 160 26.58 5.73 -13.52
CA ALA A 160 27.60 6.79 -13.42
C ALA A 160 29.06 6.28 -13.47
N ALA A 161 29.30 4.98 -13.70
CA ALA A 161 30.65 4.39 -13.72
C ALA A 161 30.98 3.62 -15.01
N ARG A 162 30.35 3.99 -16.14
CA ARG A 162 30.80 3.58 -17.48
C ARG A 162 30.52 4.70 -18.48
N VAL A 163 31.52 5.55 -18.72
CA VAL A 163 32.19 5.85 -20.02
C VAL A 163 33.30 6.86 -19.73
#